data_AF-A0A834JBM0-F1
#
_entry.id   AF-A0A834JBM0-F1
#
_cell.length_a   1.000
_cell.length_b   1.000
_cell.length_c   1.000
_cell.angle_alpha   90.00
_cell.angle_beta   90.00
_cell.angle_gamma   90.00
#
_symmetry.space_group_name_H-M   'P 1'
#
loop_
_entity.id
_entity.type
_entity.pdbx_description
1 polymer ?
#
loop_
_entity_poly.entity_id
_entity_poly.type
_entity_poly.pdbx_seq_one_letter_code
_entity_poly.pdbx_strand_id
1 'polypeptide(L)'
;MPVLENPCIHYRTRQKYPISLIFALQKKTKFLYFSVMQKLTKLSSQNISKYIKDNINLEIPLKTKNNIDQAVEVLTKLIQAAAYVTMPETKESIDAVKYLLVICEKIAEKRNAGKKWQNNKQPEDKKKLNKLIKELKGPRKHIPPIRTKDNIWARGNCDISETFAEHLSEMFKPNENPMLLIITVAL
;
A
#
# COMPACT_ATOMS: atom_id res chain seq x y z
N MET A 1 14.69 -30.85 49.71
CA MET A 1 14.39 -29.57 49.04
C MET A 1 15.40 -28.53 49.54
N PRO A 2 15.95 -27.68 48.66
CA PRO A 2 15.19 -26.54 48.17
C PRO A 2 15.12 -26.44 46.65
N VAL A 3 13.93 -26.04 46.21
CA VAL A 3 13.58 -25.59 44.87
C VAL A 3 14.24 -24.23 44.69
N LEU A 4 15.21 -24.11 43.79
CA LEU A 4 15.64 -22.79 43.32
C LEU A 4 14.64 -22.33 42.28
N GLU A 5 13.77 -21.43 42.73
CA GLU A 5 12.80 -20.71 41.92
C GLU A 5 13.50 -20.08 40.70
N ASN A 6 13.00 -20.41 39.51
CA ASN A 6 13.39 -19.74 38.28
C ASN A 6 12.96 -18.27 38.36
N PRO A 7 13.89 -17.29 38.25
CA PRO A 7 13.49 -15.90 38.10
C PRO A 7 12.88 -15.72 36.71
N CYS A 8 11.58 -15.42 36.69
CA CYS A 8 10.79 -15.09 35.51
C CYS A 8 11.52 -14.10 34.59
N ILE A 9 12.01 -14.58 33.44
CA ILE A 9 12.51 -13.73 32.37
C ILE A 9 11.29 -13.09 31.70
N HIS A 10 10.89 -11.91 32.16
CA HIS A 10 9.96 -11.06 31.43
C HIS A 10 10.61 -10.61 30.12
N TYR A 11 10.25 -11.26 29.02
CA TYR A 11 10.50 -10.73 27.68
C TYR A 11 9.57 -9.53 27.43
N ARG A 12 9.95 -8.33 27.87
CA ARG A 12 9.20 -7.12 27.51
C ARG A 12 9.46 -6.78 26.03
N THR A 13 8.36 -6.70 25.28
CA THR A 13 8.25 -6.59 23.83
C THR A 13 8.87 -5.29 23.27
N ARG A 14 9.69 -5.41 22.21
CA ARG A 14 10.04 -4.26 21.35
C ARG A 14 8.83 -3.91 20.46
N GLN A 15 7.90 -3.13 20.99
CA GLN A 15 7.01 -2.35 20.13
C GLN A 15 7.65 -1.01 19.83
N LYS A 16 8.17 -0.84 18.61
CA LYS A 16 8.67 0.45 18.13
C LYS A 16 7.59 1.37 17.56
N TYR A 17 6.36 0.87 17.45
CA TYR A 17 5.17 1.63 17.08
C TYR A 17 4.01 1.05 17.90
N PRO A 18 3.08 1.89 18.39
CA PRO A 18 1.93 1.36 19.09
C PRO A 18 1.13 0.48 18.13
N ILE A 19 0.57 -0.62 18.65
CA ILE A 19 -0.29 -1.58 17.92
C ILE A 19 -1.30 -0.83 17.02
N SER A 20 -1.86 0.26 17.52
CA SER A 20 -2.80 1.14 16.80
C SER A 20 -2.25 1.70 15.49
N LEU A 21 -0.96 2.06 15.43
CA LEU A 21 -0.32 2.63 14.23
C LEU A 21 -0.04 1.56 13.18
N ILE A 22 0.28 0.33 13.61
CA ILE A 22 0.44 -0.83 12.73
C ILE A 22 -0.92 -1.22 12.13
N PHE A 23 -1.97 -1.30 12.96
CA PHE A 23 -3.33 -1.54 12.48
C PHE A 23 -3.83 -0.42 11.56
N ALA A 24 -3.54 0.85 11.87
CA ALA A 24 -3.92 1.97 11.02
C ALA A 24 -3.24 1.94 9.65
N LEU A 25 -1.93 1.62 9.59
CA LEU A 25 -1.21 1.44 8.33
C LEU A 25 -1.75 0.26 7.54
N GLN A 26 -1.99 -0.89 8.18
CA GLN A 26 -2.62 -2.05 7.54
C GLN A 26 -4.03 -1.75 7.02
N LYS A 27 -4.82 -0.99 7.76
CA LYS A 27 -6.18 -0.59 7.39
C LYS A 27 -6.16 0.39 6.20
N LYS A 28 -5.22 1.35 6.19
CA LYS A 28 -5.05 2.33 5.11
C LYS A 28 -4.55 1.68 3.82
N THR A 29 -3.61 0.73 3.89
CA THR A 29 -3.16 -0.04 2.71
C THR A 29 -4.26 -0.97 2.18
N LYS A 30 -5.04 -1.61 3.08
CA LYS A 30 -6.15 -2.47 2.70
C LYS A 30 -7.31 -1.67 2.07
N PHE A 31 -7.57 -0.46 2.56
CA PHE A 31 -8.56 0.46 1.98
C PHE A 31 -8.14 0.99 0.61
N LEU A 32 -6.89 1.40 0.45
CA LEU A 32 -6.36 1.84 -0.85
C LEU A 32 -6.39 0.71 -1.89
N TYR A 33 -6.00 -0.51 -1.49
CA TYR A 33 -6.12 -1.69 -2.34
C TYR A 33 -7.58 -1.96 -2.70
N PHE A 34 -8.50 -1.94 -1.74
CA PHE A 34 -9.92 -2.16 -1.98
C PHE A 34 -10.54 -1.12 -2.92
N SER A 35 -10.20 0.16 -2.76
CA SER A 35 -10.70 1.25 -3.61
C SER A 35 -10.14 1.16 -5.04
N VAL A 36 -8.86 0.82 -5.20
CA VAL A 36 -8.24 0.56 -6.51
C VAL A 36 -8.88 -0.67 -7.16
N MET A 37 -9.11 -1.75 -6.40
CA MET A 37 -9.77 -2.96 -6.91
C MET A 37 -11.23 -2.70 -7.30
N GLN A 38 -11.98 -1.90 -6.53
CA GLN A 38 -13.35 -1.47 -6.90
C GLN A 38 -13.38 -0.61 -8.18
N LYS A 39 -12.36 0.22 -8.40
CA LYS A 39 -12.27 1.06 -9.61
C LYS A 39 -11.90 0.22 -10.83
N LEU A 40 -11.03 -0.77 -10.66
CA LEU A 40 -10.67 -1.74 -11.70
C LEU A 40 -11.84 -2.66 -12.05
N THR A 41 -12.65 -3.10 -11.09
CA THR A 41 -13.85 -3.92 -11.35
C THR A 41 -14.95 -3.13 -12.08
N LYS A 42 -15.07 -1.82 -11.84
CA LYS A 42 -16.01 -0.96 -12.56
C LYS A 42 -15.60 -0.74 -14.02
N LEU A 43 -14.30 -0.56 -14.28
CA LEU A 43 -13.76 -0.42 -15.64
C LEU A 43 -13.81 -1.74 -16.42
N SER A 44 -13.55 -2.88 -15.78
CA SER A 44 -13.70 -4.20 -16.43
C SER A 44 -15.16 -4.49 -16.78
N SER A 45 -16.10 -4.16 -15.89
CA SER A 45 -17.54 -4.30 -16.13
C SER A 45 -18.03 -3.48 -17.32
N GLN A 46 -17.54 -2.23 -17.47
CA GLN A 46 -17.86 -1.38 -18.62
C GLN A 46 -17.32 -1.94 -19.94
N ASN A 47 -16.10 -2.47 -19.93
CA ASN A 47 -15.48 -3.06 -21.13
C ASN A 47 -16.17 -4.35 -21.57
N ILE A 48 -16.56 -5.21 -20.61
CA ILE A 48 -17.33 -6.43 -20.87
C ILE A 48 -18.69 -6.06 -21.45
N SER A 49 -19.39 -5.08 -20.87
CA SER A 49 -20.68 -4.62 -21.38
C SER A 49 -20.60 -4.10 -22.82
N LYS A 50 -19.55 -3.34 -23.15
CA LYS A 50 -19.30 -2.87 -24.51
C LYS A 50 -19.08 -4.05 -25.47
N TYR A 51 -18.18 -4.97 -25.13
CA TYR A 51 -17.89 -6.14 -25.94
C TYR A 51 -19.14 -6.99 -26.22
N ILE A 52 -19.97 -7.22 -25.21
CA ILE A 52 -21.22 -7.97 -25.35
C ILE A 52 -22.18 -7.26 -26.30
N LYS A 53 -22.35 -5.94 -26.18
CA LYS A 53 -23.22 -5.16 -27.07
C LYS A 53 -22.78 -5.23 -28.53
N ASP A 54 -21.47 -5.23 -28.78
CA ASP A 54 -20.92 -5.23 -30.13
C ASP A 54 -20.99 -6.62 -30.81
N ASN A 55 -21.09 -7.71 -30.04
CA ASN A 55 -20.97 -9.09 -30.55
C ASN A 55 -22.20 -9.98 -30.30
N ILE A 56 -23.29 -9.45 -29.74
CA ILE A 56 -24.49 -10.24 -29.47
C ILE A 56 -25.24 -10.57 -30.76
N ASN A 57 -25.54 -11.85 -30.98
CA ASN A 57 -26.35 -12.29 -32.12
C ASN A 57 -27.84 -12.29 -31.75
N LEU A 58 -28.64 -11.45 -32.41
CA LEU A 58 -30.09 -11.31 -32.19
C LEU A 58 -30.94 -12.13 -33.17
N GLU A 59 -30.32 -12.89 -34.06
CA GLU A 59 -31.03 -13.65 -35.11
C GLU A 59 -31.70 -14.92 -34.59
N ILE A 60 -31.38 -15.37 -33.37
CA ILE A 60 -31.92 -16.61 -32.78
C ILE A 60 -33.39 -16.38 -32.37
N PRO A 61 -34.38 -17.05 -33.00
CA PRO A 61 -35.78 -16.79 -32.74
C PRO A 61 -36.24 -17.47 -31.44
N LEU A 62 -36.60 -16.73 -30.41
CA LEU A 62 -36.95 -17.25 -29.06
C LEU A 62 -38.35 -17.94 -28.96
N LYS A 63 -38.82 -18.59 -30.03
CA LYS A 63 -40.19 -19.14 -30.13
C LYS A 63 -40.34 -20.54 -29.54
N THR A 64 -39.29 -21.36 -29.61
CA THR A 64 -39.32 -22.73 -29.12
C THR A 64 -38.35 -22.89 -27.96
N LYS A 65 -38.58 -23.90 -27.11
CA LYS A 65 -37.68 -24.21 -26.00
C LYS A 65 -36.23 -24.43 -26.46
N ASN A 66 -36.06 -25.17 -27.56
CA ASN A 66 -34.74 -25.43 -28.14
C ASN A 66 -34.01 -24.14 -28.54
N ASN A 67 -34.75 -23.16 -29.07
CA ASN A 67 -34.15 -21.89 -29.46
C ASN A 67 -33.74 -21.04 -28.24
N ILE A 68 -34.45 -21.17 -27.12
CA ILE A 68 -34.08 -20.52 -25.85
C ILE A 68 -32.79 -21.15 -25.33
N ASP A 69 -32.70 -22.49 -25.31
CA ASP A 69 -31.50 -23.20 -24.84
C ASP A 69 -30.27 -22.83 -25.69
N GLN A 70 -30.43 -22.77 -27.01
CA GLN A 70 -29.39 -22.32 -27.93
C GLN A 70 -28.97 -20.85 -27.69
N ALA A 71 -29.94 -19.95 -27.47
CA ALA A 71 -29.64 -18.54 -27.18
C ALA A 71 -28.86 -18.38 -25.86
N VAL A 72 -29.21 -19.16 -24.83
CA VAL A 72 -28.51 -19.16 -23.54
C VAL A 72 -27.08 -19.67 -23.70
N GLU A 73 -26.86 -20.72 -24.48
CA GLU A 73 -25.53 -21.27 -24.72
C GLU A 73 -24.63 -20.25 -25.44
N VAL A 74 -25.15 -19.61 -26.48
CA VAL A 74 -24.43 -18.55 -27.23
C VAL A 74 -24.08 -17.38 -26.32
N LEU A 75 -25.04 -16.90 -25.51
CA LEU A 75 -24.81 -15.81 -24.57
C LEU A 75 -23.74 -16.17 -23.54
N THR A 76 -23.76 -17.40 -23.01
CA THR A 76 -22.79 -17.84 -22.00
C THR A 76 -21.37 -17.86 -22.57
N LYS A 77 -21.19 -18.41 -23.78
CA LYS A 77 -19.90 -18.39 -24.49
C LYS A 77 -19.43 -16.98 -24.79
N LEU A 78 -20.34 -16.09 -25.15
CA LEU A 78 -20.05 -14.68 -25.42
C LEU A 78 -19.53 -13.96 -24.16
N ILE A 79 -20.19 -14.15 -23.02
CA ILE A 79 -19.77 -13.56 -21.74
C ILE A 79 -18.39 -14.09 -21.33
N GLN A 80 -18.14 -15.39 -21.52
CA GLN A 80 -16.84 -15.99 -21.26
C GLN A 80 -15.76 -15.36 -22.16
N ALA A 81 -16.00 -15.25 -23.46
CA ALA A 81 -15.07 -14.61 -24.39
C ALA A 81 -14.80 -13.14 -24.03
N ALA A 82 -15.85 -12.38 -23.70
CA ALA A 82 -15.75 -11.00 -23.26
C ALA A 82 -14.86 -10.87 -22.01
N ALA A 83 -15.06 -11.76 -21.03
CA ALA A 83 -14.24 -11.79 -19.82
C ALA A 83 -12.78 -12.06 -20.15
N TYR A 84 -12.47 -13.03 -21.02
CA TYR A 84 -11.09 -13.33 -21.43
C TYR A 84 -10.41 -12.15 -22.13
N VAL A 85 -11.09 -11.50 -23.09
CA VAL A 85 -10.51 -10.39 -23.87
C VAL A 85 -10.27 -9.15 -23.01
N THR A 86 -11.13 -8.91 -22.02
CA THR A 86 -11.05 -7.73 -21.15
C THR A 86 -10.16 -7.94 -19.93
N MET A 87 -9.80 -9.19 -19.61
CA MET A 87 -8.80 -9.48 -18.60
C MET A 87 -7.41 -9.24 -19.18
N PRO A 88 -6.60 -8.34 -18.61
CA PRO A 88 -5.21 -8.21 -19.04
C PRO A 88 -4.48 -9.52 -18.74
N GLU A 89 -3.86 -10.13 -19.76
CA GLU A 89 -2.79 -11.10 -19.52
C GLU A 89 -1.72 -10.37 -18.71
N THR A 90 -1.61 -10.71 -17.42
CA THR A 90 -0.51 -10.27 -16.59
C THR A 90 0.76 -10.87 -17.16
N LYS A 91 1.39 -10.18 -18.11
CA LYS A 91 2.77 -10.45 -18.48
C LYS A 91 3.58 -10.10 -17.24
N GLU A 92 3.81 -11.10 -16.40
CA GLU A 92 4.71 -10.96 -15.27
C GLU A 92 6.03 -10.46 -15.84
N SER A 93 6.38 -9.22 -15.53
CA SER A 93 7.68 -8.68 -15.89
C SER A 93 8.72 -9.60 -15.23
N ILE A 94 9.53 -10.27 -16.05
CA ILE A 94 10.59 -11.16 -15.59
C ILE A 94 11.49 -10.43 -14.58
N ASP A 95 11.71 -9.13 -14.79
CA ASP A 95 12.46 -8.25 -13.90
C ASP A 95 11.76 -7.98 -12.56
N ALA A 96 10.43 -7.84 -12.56
CA ALA A 96 9.64 -7.69 -11.33
C ALA A 96 9.65 -8.97 -10.49
N VAL A 97 9.53 -10.14 -11.12
CA VAL A 97 9.63 -11.45 -10.44
C VAL A 97 11.04 -11.65 -9.87
N LYS A 98 12.07 -11.33 -10.66
CA LYS A 98 13.47 -11.39 -10.23
C LYS A 98 13.75 -10.47 -9.03
N TYR A 99 13.27 -9.23 -9.07
CA TYR A 99 13.42 -8.28 -7.95
C TYR A 99 12.70 -8.77 -6.68
N LEU A 100 11.51 -9.35 -6.83
CA LEU A 100 10.74 -9.89 -5.72
C LEU A 100 11.43 -11.11 -5.08
N LEU A 101 12.05 -11.99 -5.88
CA LEU A 101 12.84 -13.12 -5.40
C LEU A 101 14.01 -12.67 -4.51
N VAL A 102 14.77 -11.67 -4.96
CA VAL A 102 15.91 -11.11 -4.20
C VAL A 102 15.45 -10.54 -2.85
N ILE A 103 14.29 -9.90 -2.77
CA ILE A 103 13.75 -9.40 -1.50
C ILE A 103 13.31 -10.57 -0.60
N CYS A 104 12.61 -11.55 -1.16
CA CYS A 104 12.16 -12.73 -0.43
C CYS A 104 13.33 -13.52 0.17
N GLU A 105 14.40 -13.69 -0.60
CA GLU A 105 15.66 -14.32 -0.15
C GLU A 105 16.27 -13.55 1.03
N LYS A 106 16.46 -12.23 0.90
CA LYS A 106 17.00 -11.39 2.00
C LYS A 106 16.14 -11.45 3.27
N ILE A 107 14.81 -11.51 3.13
CA ILE A 107 13.90 -11.67 4.27
C ILE A 107 14.06 -13.06 4.89
N ALA A 108 14.15 -14.11 4.08
CA ALA A 108 14.34 -15.48 4.54
C ALA A 108 15.65 -15.63 5.32
N GLU A 109 16.76 -15.10 4.81
CA GLU A 109 18.05 -15.08 5.48
C GLU A 109 17.98 -14.41 6.85
N LYS A 110 17.33 -13.24 6.94
CA LYS A 110 17.12 -12.54 8.21
C LYS A 110 16.27 -13.34 9.19
N ARG A 111 15.22 -14.03 8.72
CA ARG A 111 14.37 -14.89 9.57
C ARG A 111 15.17 -16.10 10.10
N ASN A 112 15.97 -16.72 9.24
CA ASN A 112 16.84 -17.84 9.61
C ASN A 112 17.90 -17.43 10.64
N ALA A 113 18.55 -16.26 10.46
CA ALA A 113 19.45 -15.70 11.47
C ALA A 113 18.73 -15.39 12.79
N GLY A 114 17.47 -14.94 12.72
CA GLY A 114 16.62 -14.75 13.88
C GLY A 114 16.36 -16.06 14.65
N LYS A 115 16.02 -17.13 13.93
CA LYS A 115 15.81 -18.47 14.49
C LYS A 115 17.09 -19.01 15.13
N LYS A 116 18.24 -18.87 14.47
CA LYS A 116 19.55 -19.27 15.01
C LYS A 116 19.84 -18.56 16.34
N TRP A 117 19.78 -17.23 16.36
CA TRP A 117 19.97 -16.45 17.58
C TRP A 117 18.97 -16.81 18.68
N GLN A 118 17.71 -17.11 18.34
CA GLN A 118 16.72 -17.53 19.34
C GLN A 118 17.08 -18.86 19.98
N ASN A 119 17.60 -19.81 19.21
CA ASN A 119 17.95 -21.14 19.68
C ASN A 119 19.27 -21.19 20.46
N ASN A 120 20.30 -20.48 20.01
CA ASN A 120 21.65 -20.60 20.57
C ASN A 120 22.11 -19.40 21.42
N LYS A 121 21.44 -18.24 21.30
CA LYS A 121 21.76 -16.98 22.00
C LYS A 121 23.21 -16.51 21.87
N GLN A 122 23.94 -16.95 20.84
CA GLN A 122 25.34 -16.56 20.66
C GLN A 122 25.49 -15.12 20.14
N PRO A 123 26.53 -14.38 20.60
CA PRO A 123 26.76 -12.99 20.19
C PRO A 123 27.09 -12.84 18.69
N GLU A 124 27.73 -13.84 18.09
CA GLU A 124 28.06 -13.92 16.67
C GLU A 124 26.80 -13.94 15.81
N ASP A 125 25.82 -14.76 16.18
CA ASP A 125 24.52 -14.82 15.51
C ASP A 125 23.72 -13.53 15.70
N LYS A 126 23.84 -12.89 16.86
CA LYS A 126 23.24 -11.58 17.09
C LYS A 126 23.86 -10.51 16.18
N LYS A 127 25.18 -10.52 16.01
CA LYS A 127 25.90 -9.63 15.10
C LYS A 127 25.45 -9.85 13.65
N LYS A 128 25.35 -11.12 13.22
CA LYS A 128 24.84 -11.50 11.88
C LYS A 128 23.40 -11.02 11.66
N LEU A 129 22.51 -11.24 12.62
CA LEU A 129 21.13 -10.78 12.57
C LEU A 129 21.05 -9.25 12.47
N ASN A 130 21.84 -8.52 13.26
CA ASN A 130 21.86 -7.06 13.23
C ASN A 130 22.37 -6.51 11.89
N LYS A 131 23.38 -7.16 11.29
CA LYS A 131 23.89 -6.83 9.95
C LYS A 131 22.78 -6.94 8.90
N LEU A 132 22.09 -8.09 8.84
CA LEU A 132 20.99 -8.33 7.90
C LEU A 132 19.81 -7.35 8.10
N ILE A 133 19.49 -7.01 9.36
CA ILE A 133 18.46 -6.00 9.67
C ILE A 133 18.87 -4.61 9.15
N LYS A 134 20.16 -4.25 9.22
CA LYS A 134 20.67 -2.97 8.73
C LYS A 134 20.58 -2.91 7.20
N GLU A 135 20.96 -3.98 6.52
CA GLU A 135 20.86 -4.11 5.06
C GLU A 135 19.42 -4.01 4.56
N LEU A 136 18.46 -4.67 5.23
CA LEU A 136 17.04 -4.60 4.87
C LEU A 136 16.39 -3.23 5.10
N LYS A 137 16.87 -2.45 6.08
CA LYS A 137 16.33 -1.10 6.37
C LYS A 137 16.79 -0.04 5.38
N GLY A 138 17.84 -0.33 4.61
CA GLY A 138 18.49 0.63 3.73
C GLY A 138 19.18 1.78 4.49
N PRO A 139 19.83 2.69 3.75
CA PRO A 139 20.38 3.91 4.33
C PRO A 139 19.25 4.77 4.89
N ARG A 140 19.41 5.24 6.13
CA ARG A 140 18.46 6.22 6.70
C ARG A 140 18.60 7.50 5.89
N LYS A 141 17.54 7.95 5.23
CA LYS A 141 17.48 9.32 4.71
C LYS A 141 17.58 10.26 5.91
N HIS A 142 18.66 11.02 5.99
CA HIS A 142 18.77 12.07 6.98
C HIS A 142 17.73 13.13 6.64
N ILE A 143 16.71 13.28 7.47
CA ILE A 143 15.82 14.43 7.40
C ILE A 143 16.57 15.54 8.12
N PRO A 144 16.98 16.63 7.45
CA PRO A 144 17.63 17.74 8.14
C PRO A 144 16.68 18.26 9.23
N PRO A 145 17.20 18.57 10.43
CA PRO A 145 16.37 19.17 11.47
C PRO A 145 15.74 20.46 10.94
N ILE A 146 14.49 20.72 11.33
CA ILE A 146 13.76 21.90 10.85
C ILE A 146 14.42 23.14 11.46
N ARG A 147 14.63 24.18 10.65
CA ARG A 147 15.20 25.45 11.11
C ARG A 147 14.10 26.45 11.40
N THR A 148 14.18 27.07 12.57
CA THR A 148 13.32 28.19 12.96
C THR A 148 13.70 29.45 12.16
N LYS A 149 12.83 30.47 12.17
CA LYS A 149 13.07 31.77 11.53
C LYS A 149 14.39 32.41 11.95
N ASP A 150 14.81 32.18 13.20
CA ASP A 150 16.08 32.66 13.75
C ASP A 150 17.31 31.86 13.26
N ASN A 151 17.12 30.96 12.29
CA ASN A 151 18.14 30.07 11.73
C ASN A 151 18.75 29.08 12.75
N ILE A 152 18.08 28.90 13.89
CA ILE A 152 18.41 27.94 14.94
C ILE A 152 17.71 26.61 14.62
N TRP A 153 18.32 25.48 14.99
CA TRP A 153 17.70 24.17 14.85
C TRP A 153 16.57 23.98 15.87
N ALA A 154 15.39 23.58 15.40
CA ALA A 154 14.29 23.15 16.24
C ALA A 154 14.66 21.81 16.92
N ARG A 155 14.80 21.83 18.26
CA ARG A 155 15.29 20.68 19.03
C ARG A 155 14.16 19.90 19.69
N GLY A 156 13.06 20.56 20.08
CA GLY A 156 11.88 19.95 20.69
C GLY A 156 10.73 19.69 19.71
N ASN A 157 9.83 18.76 20.06
CA ASN A 157 8.61 18.52 19.27
C ASN A 157 7.72 19.77 19.18
N CYS A 158 7.68 20.59 20.23
CA CYS A 158 6.95 21.86 20.25
C CYS A 158 7.56 22.84 19.24
N ASP A 159 8.86 23.10 19.34
CA ASP A 159 9.61 23.99 18.43
C ASP A 159 9.42 23.56 16.96
N ILE A 160 9.46 22.25 16.70
CA ILE A 160 9.25 21.68 15.36
C ILE A 160 7.83 21.97 14.87
N SER A 161 6.82 21.74 15.72
CA SER A 161 5.42 21.95 15.36
C SER A 161 5.10 23.42 15.10
N GLU A 162 5.68 24.32 15.89
CA GLU A 162 5.51 25.76 15.77
C GLU A 162 6.20 26.28 14.52
N THR A 163 7.47 25.95 14.32
CA THR A 163 8.21 26.33 13.11
C THR A 163 7.52 25.83 11.83
N PHE A 164 6.96 24.63 11.86
CA PHE A 164 6.20 24.09 10.73
C PHE A 164 4.89 24.84 10.50
N ALA A 165 4.14 25.16 11.57
CA ALA A 165 2.91 25.94 11.46
C ALA A 165 3.16 27.34 10.89
N GLU A 166 4.24 28.00 11.33
CA GLU A 166 4.66 29.28 10.79
C GLU A 166 4.98 29.22 9.29
N HIS A 167 5.76 28.21 8.88
CA HIS A 167 6.09 28.00 7.47
C HIS A 167 4.84 27.79 6.60
N LEU A 168 3.86 27.00 7.08
CA LEU A 168 2.62 26.78 6.36
C LEU A 168 1.78 28.05 6.26
N SER A 169 1.71 28.86 7.32
CA SER A 169 1.03 30.16 7.31
C SER A 169 1.60 31.08 6.22
N GLU A 170 2.93 31.06 6.04
CA GLU A 170 3.59 31.84 5.00
C GLU A 170 3.32 31.31 3.59
N MET A 171 3.39 29.99 3.40
CA MET A 171 3.19 29.33 2.11
C MET A 171 1.75 29.44 1.59
N PHE A 172 0.77 29.55 2.49
CA PHE A 172 -0.66 29.58 2.16
C PHE A 172 -1.29 30.97 2.28
N LYS A 173 -0.53 32.03 2.01
CA LYS A 173 -1.11 33.37 1.87
C LYS A 173 -2.00 33.41 0.60
N PRO A 174 -3.26 33.89 0.70
CA PRO A 174 -4.10 34.04 -0.47
C PRO A 174 -3.41 35.02 -1.44
N ASN A 175 -3.43 34.70 -2.73
CA ASN A 175 -2.87 35.58 -3.75
C ASN A 175 -3.62 36.92 -3.70
N GLU A 176 -2.91 38.01 -3.38
CA GLU A 176 -3.44 39.38 -3.31
C GLU A 176 -3.71 39.93 -4.72
N ASN A 177 -4.31 39.15 -5.62
CA ASN A 177 -4.62 39.61 -6.97
C ASN A 177 -5.88 40.51 -6.89
N PRO A 178 -5.75 41.84 -7.06
CA PRO A 178 -6.78 42.81 -6.69
C PRO A 178 -7.93 42.94 -7.71
N MET A 179 -7.99 42.08 -8.73
CA MET A 179 -8.99 42.16 -9.81
C MET A 179 -10.44 41.87 -9.36
N LEU A 180 -10.68 41.39 -8.13
CA LEU A 180 -12.03 41.14 -7.61
C LEU A 180 -12.58 42.23 -6.69
N LEU A 181 -11.79 43.27 -6.37
CA LEU A 181 -12.29 44.41 -5.56
C LEU A 181 -13.06 45.46 -6.37
N ILE A 182 -13.02 45.40 -7.71
CA ILE A 182 -13.70 46.37 -8.58
C ILE A 182 -15.22 46.10 -8.68
N ILE A 183 -15.68 44.87 -8.42
CA ILE A 183 -17.10 44.50 -8.62
C ILE A 183 -17.97 44.83 -7.40
N THR A 184 -17.41 44.93 -6.19
CA THR A 184 -18.20 45.15 -4.96
C THR A 184 -18.47 46.62 -4.60
N VAL A 185 -17.88 47.59 -5.30
CA VAL A 185 -18.12 49.03 -5.05
C VAL A 185 -19.09 49.64 -6.08
N ALA A 186 -19.50 48.89 -7.11
CA ALA A 186 -20.35 49.38 -8.21
C ALA A 186 -21.80 48.81 -8.22
N LEU A 187 -22.30 48.28 -7.11
CA LEU A 187 -23.70 47.87 -6.93
C LEU A 187 -24.36 48.59 -5.77
#